data_AF-K2J183-F1
#
_entry.id   AF-K2J183-F1
#
_cell.length_a   1.000
_cell.length_b   1.000
_cell.length_c   1.000
_cell.angle_alpha   90.00
_cell.angle_beta   90.00
_cell.angle_gamma   90.00
#
_symmetry.space_group_name_H-M   'P 1'
#
loop_
_entity.id
_entity.type
_entity.pdbx_description
1 polymer ?
#
loop_
_entity_poly.entity_id
_entity_poly.type
_entity_poly.pdbx_seq_one_letter_code
_entity_poly.pdbx_strand_id
1 'polypeptide(L)'
;MNPTLVYSDGKTYTNCIFFMEAKMLTIGTLSKKTGTKVQTIRYYEQIGLMPEPGRTEGGQRRYDNAQLDRLSFIRHSRQLGFSLDAIRELLDLSDHPNRPCDEADAIARRQLKQVEQRMARLKALRTELKRMVHECSGGRTGDCKVLEVLRDHSECLTEHEEIGA
;
A
#
# COMPACT_ATOMS: atom_id res chain seq x y z
N MET A 1 -22.89 0.79 -36.70
CA MET A 1 -21.44 0.60 -36.94
C MET A 1 -20.72 0.99 -35.67
N ASN A 2 -20.18 0.00 -34.96
CA ASN A 2 -19.42 0.15 -33.72
C ASN A 2 -18.18 -0.75 -33.92
N PRO A 3 -16.94 -0.27 -33.73
CA PRO A 3 -15.77 -1.06 -34.11
C PRO A 3 -15.55 -2.20 -33.11
N THR A 4 -15.61 -3.42 -33.62
CA THR A 4 -15.30 -4.66 -32.91
C THR A 4 -13.80 -4.74 -32.66
N LEU A 5 -13.37 -4.44 -31.43
CA LEU A 5 -12.01 -4.74 -31.00
C LEU A 5 -11.98 -6.16 -30.42
N VAL A 6 -11.47 -7.09 -31.23
CA VAL A 6 -11.17 -8.47 -30.85
C VAL A 6 -9.77 -8.47 -30.24
N TYR A 7 -9.65 -8.72 -28.93
CA TYR A 7 -8.37 -8.92 -28.24
C TYR A 7 -8.21 -10.38 -27.81
N SER A 8 -7.03 -10.92 -28.11
CA SER A 8 -6.70 -12.33 -28.23
C SER A 8 -6.33 -13.01 -26.91
N ASP A 9 -7.15 -12.90 -25.87
CA ASP A 9 -6.85 -13.55 -24.58
C ASP A 9 -8.10 -14.01 -23.82
N GLY A 10 -9.11 -14.55 -24.52
CA GLY A 10 -10.06 -15.57 -24.04
C GLY A 10 -10.81 -15.37 -22.70
N LYS A 11 -10.66 -14.24 -22.02
CA LYS A 11 -11.27 -13.93 -20.73
C LYS A 11 -12.24 -12.78 -20.95
N THR A 12 -13.50 -13.15 -21.14
CA THR A 12 -14.62 -12.22 -21.11
C THR A 12 -14.76 -11.68 -19.69
N TYR A 13 -14.11 -10.55 -19.40
CA TYR A 13 -14.55 -9.68 -18.31
C TYR A 13 -15.69 -8.82 -18.84
N THR A 14 -16.81 -9.49 -19.14
CA THR A 14 -18.08 -8.83 -19.32
C THR A 14 -18.40 -8.17 -18.00
N ASN A 15 -18.22 -6.85 -17.94
CA ASN A 15 -19.05 -5.92 -17.20
C ASN A 15 -19.65 -6.55 -15.94
N CYS A 16 -18.88 -6.55 -14.84
CA CYS A 16 -19.34 -7.04 -13.54
C CYS A 16 -20.37 -6.04 -12.99
N ILE A 17 -21.56 -6.04 -13.59
CA ILE A 17 -22.79 -5.60 -12.95
C ILE A 17 -23.02 -6.66 -11.86
N PHE A 18 -22.31 -6.51 -10.75
CA PHE A 18 -22.44 -7.38 -9.60
C PHE A 18 -23.77 -7.01 -8.94
N PHE A 19 -24.83 -7.66 -9.42
CA PHE A 19 -26.14 -7.74 -8.79
C PHE A 19 -25.91 -8.36 -7.39
N MET A 20 -25.77 -7.52 -6.38
CA MET A 20 -25.54 -7.93 -5.00
C MET A 20 -26.71 -7.40 -4.18
N GLU A 21 -27.47 -8.30 -3.56
CA GLU A 21 -28.39 -7.91 -2.48
C GLU A 21 -27.71 -6.91 -1.55
N ALA A 22 -28.41 -5.83 -1.21
CA ALA A 22 -27.97 -4.81 -0.26
C ALA A 22 -27.92 -5.39 1.15
N LYS A 23 -26.93 -6.26 1.39
CA LYS A 23 -26.77 -6.94 2.66
C LYS A 23 -25.99 -6.04 3.61
N MET A 24 -26.73 -5.33 4.46
CA MET A 24 -26.17 -4.49 5.51
C MET A 24 -25.30 -5.31 6.48
N LEU A 25 -24.00 -5.05 6.48
CA LEU A 25 -22.99 -5.75 7.25
C LEU A 25 -22.80 -5.09 8.63
N THR A 26 -22.50 -5.89 9.65
CA THR A 26 -21.96 -5.34 10.92
C THR A 26 -20.51 -4.90 10.71
N ILE A 27 -19.99 -4.05 11.60
CA ILE A 27 -18.56 -3.71 11.63
C ILE A 27 -17.66 -4.95 11.78
N GLY A 28 -18.11 -5.97 12.51
CA GLY A 28 -17.39 -7.23 12.69
C GLY A 28 -17.36 -8.07 11.41
N THR A 29 -18.47 -8.11 10.67
CA THR A 29 -18.54 -8.76 9.36
C THR A 29 -17.67 -8.04 8.33
N LEU A 30 -17.74 -6.71 8.30
CA LEU A 30 -16.90 -5.87 7.44
C LEU A 30 -15.41 -6.08 7.73
N SER A 31 -15.04 -6.11 9.02
CA SER A 31 -13.68 -6.39 9.47
C SER A 31 -13.17 -7.75 8.99
N LYS A 32 -13.97 -8.82 9.13
CA LYS A 32 -13.59 -10.16 8.67
C LYS A 32 -13.44 -10.23 7.16
N LYS A 33 -14.38 -9.66 6.41
CA LYS A 33 -14.35 -9.68 4.93
C LYS A 33 -13.17 -8.91 4.35
N THR A 34 -12.87 -7.75 4.92
CA THR A 34 -11.80 -6.88 4.42
C THR A 34 -10.46 -7.15 5.06
N GLY A 35 -10.37 -8.00 6.08
CA GLY A 35 -9.14 -8.22 6.85
C GLY A 35 -8.65 -6.99 7.62
N THR A 36 -9.52 -5.99 7.82
CA THR A 36 -9.18 -4.73 8.50
C THR A 36 -9.68 -4.77 9.94
N LYS A 37 -8.82 -4.42 10.91
CA LYS A 37 -9.22 -4.40 12.33
C LYS A 37 -10.36 -3.40 12.57
N VAL A 38 -11.31 -3.73 13.44
CA VAL A 38 -12.44 -2.86 13.82
C VAL A 38 -11.98 -1.46 14.25
N GLN A 39 -10.90 -1.36 15.03
CA GLN A 39 -10.33 -0.06 15.45
C GLN A 39 -9.83 0.76 14.26
N THR A 40 -9.22 0.12 13.27
CA THR A 40 -8.75 0.77 12.05
C THR A 40 -9.91 1.27 11.20
N ILE A 41 -11.02 0.51 11.12
CA ILE A 41 -12.24 0.96 10.43
C ILE A 41 -12.77 2.23 11.09
N ARG A 42 -12.90 2.25 12.43
CA ARG A 42 -13.32 3.45 13.18
C ARG A 42 -12.36 4.62 13.01
N TYR A 43 -11.07 4.35 12.96
CA TYR A 43 -10.08 5.37 12.68
C TYR A 43 -10.27 5.99 11.29
N TYR A 44 -10.52 5.18 10.26
CA TYR A 44 -10.83 5.68 8.92
C TYR A 44 -12.12 6.48 8.84
N GLU A 45 -13.15 6.12 9.64
CA GLU A 45 -14.35 6.96 9.81
C GLU A 45 -13.97 8.33 10.41
N GLN A 46 -13.19 8.33 11.49
CA GLN A 46 -12.82 9.54 12.22
C GLN A 46 -12.04 10.54 11.35
N ILE A 47 -11.18 10.05 10.45
CA ILE A 47 -10.37 10.90 9.57
C ILE A 47 -10.99 11.14 8.19
N GLY A 48 -12.28 10.78 8.01
CA GLY A 48 -13.05 11.05 6.79
C GLY A 48 -12.70 10.18 5.58
N LEU A 49 -11.93 9.10 5.76
CA LEU A 49 -11.60 8.15 4.70
C LEU A 49 -12.76 7.19 4.41
N MET A 50 -13.56 6.89 5.43
CA MET A 50 -14.81 6.14 5.31
C MET A 50 -15.99 7.06 5.66
N PRO A 51 -17.11 7.03 4.90
CA PRO A 51 -18.30 7.78 5.27
C PRO A 51 -18.92 7.23 6.56
N GLU A 52 -19.67 8.07 7.30
CA GLU A 52 -20.38 7.59 8.49
C GLU A 52 -21.39 6.50 8.09
N PRO A 53 -21.35 5.32 8.74
CA PRO A 53 -22.26 4.23 8.40
C PRO A 53 -23.69 4.52 8.82
N GLY A 54 -24.63 3.94 8.05
CA GLY A 54 -26.02 3.86 8.48
C GLY A 54 -26.15 3.15 9.83
N ARG A 55 -27.22 3.45 10.56
CA ARG A 55 -27.50 2.84 11.87
C ARG A 55 -28.86 2.18 11.87
N THR A 56 -28.98 1.06 12.58
CA THR A 56 -30.29 0.48 12.90
C THR A 56 -31.01 1.33 13.96
N GLU A 57 -32.31 1.09 14.17
CA GLU A 57 -33.08 1.68 15.28
C GLU A 57 -32.39 1.48 16.65
N GLY A 58 -31.78 0.30 16.88
CA GLY A 58 -30.98 0.03 18.09
C GLY A 58 -29.58 0.65 18.13
N GLY A 59 -29.26 1.60 17.26
CA GLY A 59 -27.98 2.33 17.23
C GLY A 59 -26.76 1.57 16.68
N GLN A 60 -26.92 0.34 16.16
CA GLN A 60 -25.82 -0.46 15.61
C GLN A 60 -25.40 0.02 14.22
N ARG A 61 -24.09 0.20 14.00
CA ARG A 61 -23.51 0.55 12.69
C ARG A 61 -23.75 -0.56 11.65
N ARG A 62 -24.17 -0.15 10.47
CA ARG A 62 -24.43 -0.99 9.30
C ARG A 62 -23.70 -0.46 8.08
N TYR A 63 -23.09 -1.38 7.34
CA TYR A 63 -22.31 -1.05 6.15
C TYR A 63 -22.85 -1.75 4.93
N ASP A 64 -22.92 -1.05 3.81
CA ASP A 64 -23.30 -1.64 2.54
C ASP A 64 -22.08 -2.21 1.78
N ASN A 65 -22.33 -2.68 0.56
CA ASN A 65 -21.26 -3.21 -0.29
C ASN A 65 -20.34 -2.09 -0.81
N ALA A 66 -20.85 -0.86 -1.01
CA ALA A 66 -20.01 0.26 -1.45
C ALA A 66 -18.94 0.60 -0.39
N GLN A 67 -19.31 0.56 0.90
CA GLN A 67 -18.37 0.72 2.00
C GLN A 67 -17.39 -0.45 2.11
N LEU A 68 -17.81 -1.68 1.76
CA LEU A 68 -16.91 -2.82 1.66
C LEU A 68 -15.86 -2.65 0.56
N ASP A 69 -16.28 -2.19 -0.61
CA ASP A 69 -15.39 -1.95 -1.75
C ASP A 69 -14.43 -0.79 -1.46
N ARG A 70 -14.94 0.31 -0.89
CA ARG A 70 -14.12 1.44 -0.45
C ARG A 70 -13.06 1.04 0.58
N LEU A 71 -13.44 0.22 1.57
CA LEU A 71 -12.48 -0.24 2.58
C LEU A 71 -11.44 -1.19 1.97
N SER A 72 -11.83 -2.01 1.00
CA SER A 72 -10.91 -2.87 0.25
C SER A 72 -9.92 -2.05 -0.57
N PHE A 73 -10.39 -0.97 -1.21
CA PHE A 73 -9.56 0.02 -1.90
C PHE A 73 -8.52 0.64 -0.95
N ILE A 74 -8.97 1.18 0.19
CA ILE A 74 -8.07 1.79 1.19
C ILE A 74 -7.00 0.78 1.63
N ARG A 75 -7.41 -0.46 1.96
CA ARG A 75 -6.48 -1.50 2.39
C ARG A 75 -5.44 -1.81 1.33
N HIS A 76 -5.85 -1.99 0.08
CA HIS A 76 -4.94 -2.28 -1.02
C HIS A 76 -3.93 -1.15 -1.24
N SER A 77 -4.40 0.10 -1.25
CA SER A 77 -3.53 1.27 -1.40
C SER A 77 -2.53 1.41 -0.24
N ARG A 78 -2.94 1.09 1.00
CA ARG A 78 -2.00 1.03 2.14
C ARG A 78 -0.94 -0.06 1.98
N GLN A 79 -1.30 -1.22 1.41
CA GLN A 79 -0.34 -2.30 1.15
C GLN A 79 0.70 -1.91 0.08
N LEU A 80 0.32 -1.09 -0.89
CA LEU A 80 1.23 -0.53 -1.90
C LEU A 80 2.09 0.63 -1.36
N GLY A 81 1.85 1.05 -0.11
CA GLY A 81 2.64 2.07 0.58
C GLY A 81 2.18 3.50 0.32
N PHE A 82 0.99 3.71 -0.24
CA PHE A 82 0.45 5.07 -0.40
C PHE A 82 0.17 5.72 0.98
N SER A 83 0.45 7.02 1.07
CA SER A 83 0.09 7.83 2.23
C SER A 83 -1.43 7.96 2.36
N LEU A 84 -1.93 8.32 3.55
CA LEU A 84 -3.37 8.55 3.72
C LEU A 84 -3.87 9.71 2.86
N ASP A 85 -3.05 10.73 2.63
CA ASP A 85 -3.40 11.88 1.78
C ASP A 85 -3.55 11.46 0.32
N ALA A 86 -2.58 10.69 -0.22
CA ALA A 86 -2.68 10.13 -1.57
C ALA A 86 -3.90 9.21 -1.71
N ILE A 87 -4.25 8.44 -0.68
CA ILE A 87 -5.45 7.59 -0.69
C ILE A 87 -6.73 8.44 -0.75
N ARG A 88 -6.78 9.59 -0.07
CA ARG A 88 -7.94 10.50 -0.18
C ARG A 88 -8.08 11.05 -1.59
N GLU A 89 -6.99 11.50 -2.21
CA GLU A 89 -6.98 11.97 -3.60
C GLU A 89 -7.47 10.86 -4.56
N LEU A 90 -6.94 9.64 -4.42
CA LEU A 90 -7.35 8.50 -5.25
C LEU A 90 -8.81 8.09 -5.04
N LEU A 91 -9.33 8.19 -3.81
CA LEU A 91 -10.74 7.94 -3.53
C LEU A 91 -11.64 9.01 -4.16
N ASP A 92 -11.27 10.29 -4.09
CA ASP A 92 -12.04 11.37 -4.74
C ASP A 92 -12.10 11.14 -6.26
N LEU A 93 -11.00 10.74 -6.88
CA LEU A 93 -10.98 10.39 -8.31
C LEU A 93 -11.86 9.16 -8.60
N SER A 94 -11.81 8.14 -7.76
CA SER A 94 -12.66 6.95 -7.89
C SER A 94 -14.15 7.26 -7.76
N ASP A 95 -14.51 8.24 -6.91
CA ASP A 95 -15.89 8.69 -6.71
C ASP A 95 -16.39 9.55 -7.91
N HIS A 96 -15.49 10.01 -8.79
CA HIS A 96 -15.78 10.84 -9.97
C HIS A 96 -15.21 10.24 -11.27
N PRO A 97 -15.77 9.11 -11.78
CA PRO A 97 -15.18 8.34 -12.89
C PRO A 97 -15.11 9.06 -14.24
N ASN A 98 -15.81 10.20 -14.39
CA ASN A 98 -15.75 11.02 -15.61
C ASN A 98 -14.57 12.02 -15.61
N ARG A 99 -13.81 12.14 -14.51
CA ARG A 99 -12.62 13.01 -14.45
C ARG A 99 -11.43 12.34 -15.16
N PRO A 100 -10.52 13.13 -15.75
CA PRO A 100 -9.28 12.60 -16.31
C PRO A 100 -8.44 11.91 -15.23
N CYS A 101 -7.75 10.83 -15.60
CA CYS A 101 -6.96 10.01 -14.68
C CYS A 101 -5.50 10.49 -14.50
N ASP A 102 -5.14 11.65 -15.07
CA ASP A 102 -3.76 12.18 -15.03
C ASP A 102 -3.24 12.35 -13.60
N GLU A 103 -4.10 12.76 -12.67
CA GLU A 103 -3.76 12.90 -11.26
C GLU A 103 -3.49 11.54 -10.59
N ALA A 104 -4.28 10.51 -10.93
CA ALA A 104 -4.04 9.15 -10.44
C ALA A 104 -2.72 8.58 -10.96
N ASP A 105 -2.39 8.82 -12.24
CA ASP A 105 -1.11 8.43 -12.84
C ASP A 105 0.06 9.16 -12.14
N ALA A 106 -0.07 10.46 -11.88
CA ALA A 106 0.94 11.23 -11.16
C ALA A 106 1.17 10.71 -9.72
N ILE A 107 0.09 10.37 -8.99
CA ILE A 107 0.18 9.75 -7.66
C ILE A 107 0.92 8.41 -7.73
N ALA A 108 0.56 7.55 -8.68
CA ALA A 108 1.19 6.25 -8.88
C ALA A 108 2.69 6.39 -9.22
N ARG A 109 3.07 7.32 -10.11
CA ARG A 109 4.47 7.58 -10.47
C ARG A 109 5.30 8.11 -9.29
N ARG A 110 4.72 8.97 -8.45
CA ARG A 110 5.40 9.43 -7.22
C ARG A 110 5.71 8.26 -6.30
N GLN A 111 4.73 7.36 -6.08
CA GLN A 111 4.94 6.18 -5.25
C GLN A 111 5.97 5.22 -5.86
N LEU A 112 5.91 4.99 -7.18
CA LEU A 112 6.91 4.17 -7.88
C LEU A 112 8.31 4.71 -7.67
N LYS A 113 8.52 6.02 -7.86
CA LYS A 113 9.82 6.68 -7.64
C LYS A 113 10.32 6.49 -6.20
N GLN A 114 9.44 6.60 -5.20
CA GLN A 114 9.82 6.37 -3.80
C GLN A 114 10.23 4.91 -3.55
N VAL A 115 9.52 3.95 -4.14
CA VAL A 115 9.88 2.52 -4.05
C VAL A 115 11.23 2.26 -4.73
N GLU A 116 11.47 2.80 -5.91
CA GLU A 116 12.74 2.66 -6.64
C GLU A 116 13.91 3.26 -5.86
N GLN A 117 13.73 4.43 -5.25
CA GLN A 117 14.72 5.05 -4.37
C GLN A 117 15.02 4.17 -3.16
N ARG A 118 13.99 3.61 -2.51
CA ARG A 118 14.17 2.69 -1.39
C ARG A 118 14.89 1.41 -1.82
N MET A 119 14.57 0.87 -2.99
CA MET A 119 15.27 -0.29 -3.56
C MET A 119 16.75 0.01 -3.83
N ALA A 120 17.08 1.18 -4.38
CA ALA A 120 18.46 1.58 -4.62
C ALA A 120 19.27 1.64 -3.31
N ARG A 121 18.70 2.28 -2.28
CA ARG A 121 19.31 2.34 -0.94
C ARG A 121 19.51 0.96 -0.33
N LEU A 122 18.46 0.12 -0.34
CA LEU A 122 18.56 -1.26 0.18
C LEU A 122 19.58 -2.12 -0.59
N LYS A 123 19.73 -1.89 -1.90
CA LYS A 123 20.77 -2.56 -2.71
C LYS A 123 22.18 -2.12 -2.28
N ALA A 124 22.39 -0.82 -2.03
CA ALA A 124 23.66 -0.29 -1.53
C ALA A 124 24.03 -0.93 -0.19
N LEU A 125 23.14 -0.87 0.80
CA LEU A 125 23.35 -1.50 2.10
C LEU A 125 23.60 -3.01 2.01
N ARG A 126 22.85 -3.71 1.16
CA ARG A 126 23.07 -5.14 0.95
C ARG A 126 24.47 -5.42 0.41
N THR A 127 24.97 -4.58 -0.50
CA THR A 127 26.34 -4.69 -1.03
C THR A 127 27.36 -4.49 0.08
N GLU A 128 27.18 -3.48 0.94
CA GLU A 128 28.06 -3.22 2.07
C GLU A 128 28.10 -4.39 3.07
N LEU A 129 26.92 -4.87 3.49
CA LEU A 129 26.82 -6.00 4.42
C LEU A 129 27.44 -7.27 3.84
N LYS A 130 27.28 -7.52 2.53
CA LYS A 130 27.93 -8.66 1.86
C LYS A 130 29.44 -8.54 1.89
N ARG A 131 29.99 -7.35 1.66
CA ARG A 131 31.43 -7.09 1.71
C ARG A 131 31.98 -7.35 3.11
N MET A 132 31.37 -6.76 4.13
CA MET A 132 31.78 -6.95 5.53
C MET A 132 31.80 -8.43 5.95
N VAL A 133 30.77 -9.19 5.54
CA VAL A 133 30.70 -10.64 5.82
C VAL A 133 31.77 -11.40 5.05
N HIS A 134 32.09 -11.01 3.81
CA HIS A 134 33.09 -11.68 2.99
C HIS A 134 34.53 -11.41 3.45
N GLU A 135 34.83 -10.17 3.86
CA GLU A 135 36.16 -9.78 4.34
C GLU A 135 36.46 -10.27 5.77
N CYS A 136 35.44 -10.75 6.49
CA CYS A 136 35.62 -11.35 7.79
C CYS A 136 36.14 -12.79 7.66
N SER A 137 37.39 -13.01 8.03
CA SER A 137 38.01 -14.35 8.09
C SER A 137 37.69 -15.12 9.38
N GLY A 138 36.97 -14.51 10.32
CA GLY A 138 36.75 -15.05 11.67
C GLY A 138 38.00 -14.97 12.56
N GLY A 139 37.92 -15.50 13.78
CA GLY A 139 39.02 -15.48 14.74
C GLY A 139 38.79 -14.50 15.89
N ARG A 140 39.78 -13.64 16.17
CA ARG A 140 39.71 -12.70 17.32
C ARG A 140 38.97 -11.44 16.94
N THR A 141 38.23 -10.88 17.90
CA THR A 141 37.47 -9.64 17.74
C THR A 141 38.34 -8.42 17.42
N GLY A 142 39.62 -8.42 17.83
CA GLY A 142 40.58 -7.35 17.49
C GLY A 142 40.94 -7.29 16.00
N ASP A 143 40.78 -8.41 15.28
CA ASP A 143 41.13 -8.55 13.86
C ASP A 143 39.85 -8.59 12.98
N CYS A 144 38.69 -8.26 13.56
CA CYS A 144 37.39 -8.43 12.91
C CYS A 144 37.04 -7.24 12.01
N LYS A 145 37.13 -7.44 10.69
CA LYS A 145 36.82 -6.40 9.69
C LYS A 145 35.40 -5.85 9.78
N VAL A 146 34.43 -6.66 10.25
CA VAL A 146 33.06 -6.19 10.54
C VAL A 146 33.06 -5.10 11.62
N LEU A 147 33.78 -5.32 12.72
CA LEU A 147 33.84 -4.35 13.83
C LEU A 147 34.68 -3.13 13.47
N GLU A 148 35.63 -3.25 12.55
CA GLU A 148 36.40 -2.14 12.01
C GLU A 148 35.50 -1.20 11.19
N VAL A 149 34.78 -1.74 10.19
CA VAL A 149 33.88 -0.96 9.32
C VAL A 149 32.71 -0.34 10.10
N LEU A 150 32.18 -1.01 11.13
CA LEU A 150 31.11 -0.43 11.95
C LEU A 150 31.57 0.70 12.88
N ARG A 151 32.87 0.77 13.22
CA ARG A 151 33.40 1.86 14.06
C ARG A 151 33.62 3.14 13.28
N ASP A 152 33.84 3.04 11.98
CA ASP A 152 34.16 4.16 11.11
C ASP A 152 33.32 4.09 9.83
N HIS A 153 32.32 4.96 9.73
CA HIS A 153 31.44 5.00 8.56
C HIS A 153 32.19 5.37 7.27
N SER A 154 33.38 5.99 7.35
CA SER A 154 34.22 6.28 6.18
C SER A 154 34.80 5.02 5.52
N GLU A 155 34.80 3.88 6.22
CA GLU A 155 35.19 2.58 5.68
C GLU A 155 34.07 1.95 4.82
N CYS A 156 32.90 2.58 4.73
CA CYS A 156 31.81 2.15 3.86
C CYS A 156 32.05 2.59 2.42
N LEU A 157 31.87 1.67 1.47
CA LEU A 157 32.10 1.91 0.04
C LEU A 157 30.82 2.28 -0.73
N THR A 158 29.70 2.29 -0.04
CA THR A 158 28.39 2.62 -0.62
C THR A 158 27.69 3.67 0.24
N GLU A 159 27.03 4.65 -0.40
CA GLU A 159 26.21 5.64 0.30
C GLU A 159 24.92 4.98 0.82
N HIS A 160 24.70 5.02 2.14
CA HIS A 160 23.54 4.40 2.77
C HIS A 160 23.02 5.09 4.05
N GLU A 161 23.37 6.37 4.27
CA GLU A 161 23.11 7.13 5.51
C GLU A 161 21.63 7.16 5.97
N GLU A 162 20.65 7.04 5.07
CA GLU A 162 19.23 7.26 5.40
C GLU A 162 18.36 5.99 5.55
N ILE A 163 18.93 4.79 5.69
CA ILE A 163 18.12 3.55 5.74
C ILE A 163 17.63 3.23 7.17
N GLY A 164 18.35 3.70 8.19
CA GLY A 164 18.09 3.36 9.60
C GLY A 164 17.47 4.47 10.45
N ALA A 165 17.20 5.64 9.87
CA ALA A 165 16.55 6.77 10.56
C ALA A 165 15.02 6.69 10.53
#